data_AF-V9LKT7-F1
#
_entry.id   AF-V9LKT7-F1
#
_cell.length_a   1.000
_cell.length_b   1.000
_cell.length_c   1.000
_cell.angle_alpha   90.00
_cell.angle_beta   90.00
_cell.angle_gamma   90.00
#
_symmetry.space_group_name_H-M   'P 1'
#
loop_
_entity.id
_entity.type
_entity.pdbx_description
1 polymer ?
#
loop_
_entity_poly.entity_id
_entity_poly.type
_entity_poly.pdbx_seq_one_letter_code
_entity_poly.pdbx_strand_id
1 'polypeptide(L)'
;NVQFATNCPQELADAACIVSPFADGVDLNCGCPQRWAMAEGYGACLINKPQLVRDMVRQVRNQVELPNFSVSIKIRIHKDLARTVDLCRKVEAAGVSWVTVHGRTVEERHQPVHYDAIKIIKENLTVPVVANG
;
A
#
# COMPACT_ATOMS: atom_id res chain seq x y z
N ASN A 1 -5.34 1.62 -13.47
CA ASN A 1 -4.21 1.82 -12.53
C ASN A 1 -2.96 1.07 -12.94
N VAL A 2 -1.81 1.69 -12.71
CA VAL A 2 -0.47 1.08 -12.88
C VAL A 2 0.13 0.81 -11.48
N GLN A 3 0.72 -0.37 -11.26
CA GLN A 3 1.35 -0.69 -9.98
C GLN A 3 2.86 -0.49 -10.04
N PHE A 4 3.42 0.20 -9.05
CA PHE A 4 4.85 0.45 -8.90
C PHE A 4 5.40 -0.21 -7.63
N ALA A 5 6.71 -0.46 -7.64
CA ALA A 5 7.46 -0.92 -6.48
C ALA A 5 8.69 -0.02 -6.33
N THR A 6 8.76 0.71 -5.22
CA THR A 6 9.89 1.58 -4.86
C THR A 6 9.85 1.80 -3.34
N ASN A 7 10.95 2.30 -2.80
CA ASN A 7 11.08 2.78 -1.43
C ASN A 7 11.36 4.30 -1.37
N CYS A 8 11.23 5.00 -2.51
CA CYS A 8 11.56 6.41 -2.66
C CYS A 8 10.29 7.23 -2.99
N PRO A 9 9.88 8.20 -2.14
CA PRO A 9 8.73 9.07 -2.40
C PRO A 9 8.82 9.84 -3.70
N GLN A 10 10.00 10.37 -4.04
CA GLN A 10 10.18 11.15 -5.26
C GLN A 10 10.04 10.28 -6.52
N GLU A 11 10.64 9.08 -6.53
CA GLU A 11 10.51 8.15 -7.66
C GLU A 11 9.05 7.75 -7.91
N LEU A 12 8.28 7.47 -6.84
CA LEU A 12 6.87 7.12 -6.99
C LEU A 12 6.07 8.29 -7.58
N ALA A 13 6.32 9.51 -7.12
CA ALA A 13 5.62 10.70 -7.58
C ALA A 13 5.97 11.07 -9.02
N ASP A 14 7.25 10.99 -9.39
CA ASP A 14 7.70 11.21 -10.77
C ASP A 14 7.08 10.17 -11.71
N ALA A 15 7.09 8.88 -11.31
CA ALA A 15 6.45 7.82 -12.06
C ALA A 15 4.93 8.07 -12.20
N ALA A 16 4.27 8.53 -11.12
CA ALA A 16 2.86 8.86 -11.14
C ALA A 16 2.55 10.02 -12.11
N CYS A 17 3.35 11.08 -12.13
CA CYS A 17 3.22 12.19 -13.09
C CYS A 17 3.40 11.73 -14.54
N ILE A 18 4.34 10.81 -14.79
CA ILE A 18 4.56 10.26 -16.14
C ILE A 18 3.33 9.48 -16.62
N VAL A 19 2.72 8.65 -15.76
CA VAL A 19 1.58 7.82 -16.16
C VAL A 19 0.23 8.51 -16.04
N SER A 20 0.14 9.65 -15.35
CA SER A 20 -1.14 10.30 -15.06
C SER A 20 -1.98 10.69 -16.27
N PRO A 21 -1.43 11.01 -17.46
CA PRO A 21 -2.24 11.22 -18.66
C PRO A 21 -2.82 9.94 -19.27
N PHE A 22 -2.33 8.76 -18.86
CA PHE A 22 -2.63 7.47 -19.48
C PHE A 22 -3.28 6.45 -18.54
N ALA A 23 -3.45 6.80 -17.26
CA ALA A 23 -4.01 5.92 -16.24
C ALA A 23 -4.87 6.70 -15.25
N ASP A 24 -5.86 6.01 -14.66
CA ASP A 24 -6.73 6.60 -13.63
C ASP A 24 -6.07 6.70 -12.24
N GLY A 25 -4.84 6.21 -12.10
CA GLY A 25 -4.14 6.17 -10.83
C GLY A 25 -2.96 5.22 -10.76
N VAL A 26 -2.30 5.26 -9.60
CA VAL A 26 -1.18 4.40 -9.23
C VAL A 26 -1.49 3.55 -8.01
N ASP A 27 -0.91 2.35 -7.97
CA ASP A 27 -0.89 1.48 -6.80
C ASP A 27 0.54 1.23 -6.34
N LEU A 28 0.81 1.33 -5.03
CA LEU A 28 2.12 1.02 -4.47
C LEU A 28 2.17 -0.41 -3.93
N ASN A 29 3.09 -1.21 -4.45
CA ASN A 29 3.33 -2.57 -3.98
C ASN A 29 4.07 -2.59 -2.63
N CYS A 30 3.32 -2.90 -1.59
CA CYS A 30 3.80 -3.10 -0.22
C CYS A 30 3.58 -4.55 0.25
N GLY A 31 3.46 -5.51 -0.69
CA GLY A 31 2.99 -6.88 -0.40
C GLY A 31 3.81 -7.99 -1.04
N CYS A 32 4.77 -7.69 -1.92
CA CYS A 32 5.61 -8.68 -2.58
C CYS A 32 6.58 -9.35 -1.58
N PRO A 33 6.52 -10.68 -1.37
CA PRO A 33 7.39 -11.39 -0.42
C PRO A 33 8.72 -11.86 -1.04
N GLN A 34 9.04 -11.43 -2.28
CA GLN A 34 10.26 -11.84 -2.96
C GLN A 34 11.48 -11.31 -2.20
N ARG A 35 12.43 -12.20 -1.88
CA ARG A 35 13.59 -11.87 -1.04
C ARG A 35 14.44 -10.74 -1.63
N TRP A 36 14.64 -10.75 -2.95
CA TRP A 36 15.41 -9.71 -3.64
C TRP A 36 14.73 -8.34 -3.54
N ALA A 37 13.41 -8.25 -3.73
CA ALA A 37 12.67 -7.00 -3.61
C ALA A 37 12.73 -6.44 -2.17
N MET A 38 12.60 -7.31 -1.17
CA MET A 38 12.72 -6.92 0.24
C MET A 38 14.15 -6.50 0.61
N ALA A 39 15.17 -7.10 -0.01
CA ALA A 39 16.57 -6.69 0.17
C ALA A 39 16.83 -5.29 -0.39
N GLU A 40 16.20 -4.94 -1.52
CA GLU A 40 16.17 -3.57 -2.07
C GLU A 40 15.27 -2.61 -1.26
N GLY A 41 14.62 -3.10 -0.20
CA GLY A 41 13.89 -2.27 0.75
C GLY A 41 12.47 -1.88 0.34
N TYR A 42 11.89 -2.51 -0.68
CA TYR A 42 10.48 -2.37 -1.08
C TYR A 42 9.72 -3.71 -1.09
N GLY A 43 8.43 -3.68 -1.41
CA GLY A 43 7.56 -4.84 -1.29
C GLY A 43 7.12 -5.08 0.16
N ALA A 44 7.01 -6.33 0.59
CA ALA A 44 6.37 -6.66 1.86
C ALA A 44 7.12 -6.16 3.11
N CYS A 45 8.42 -5.85 3.00
CA CYS A 45 9.16 -5.26 4.12
C CYS A 45 8.66 -3.86 4.49
N LEU A 46 7.96 -3.16 3.58
CA LEU A 46 7.41 -1.82 3.80
C LEU A 46 6.36 -1.79 4.92
N ILE A 47 5.77 -2.92 5.30
CA ILE A 47 4.88 -3.01 6.46
C ILE A 47 5.55 -2.59 7.77
N ASN A 48 6.89 -2.68 7.83
CA ASN A 48 7.69 -2.24 8.97
C ASN A 48 8.12 -0.77 8.88
N LYS A 49 7.78 -0.05 7.80
CA LYS A 49 8.19 1.35 7.56
C LYS A 49 6.97 2.25 7.29
N PRO A 50 6.00 2.35 8.22
CA PRO A 50 4.73 3.00 7.94
C PRO A 50 4.84 4.50 7.66
N GLN A 51 5.83 5.19 8.24
CA GLN A 51 6.12 6.60 7.92
C GLN A 51 6.55 6.75 6.46
N LEU A 52 7.39 5.85 5.96
CA LEU A 52 7.86 5.88 4.58
C LEU A 52 6.72 5.66 3.59
N VAL A 53 5.85 4.68 3.83
CA VAL A 53 4.68 4.43 2.97
C VAL A 53 3.73 5.63 2.97
N ARG A 54 3.48 6.21 4.14
CA ARG A 54 2.72 7.46 4.28
C ARG A 54 3.34 8.61 3.49
N ASP A 55 4.66 8.75 3.52
CA ASP A 55 5.37 9.82 2.82
C ASP A 55 5.33 9.61 1.30
N MET A 56 5.43 8.37 0.81
CA MET A 56 5.23 8.02 -0.59
C MET A 56 3.81 8.38 -1.09
N VAL A 57 2.76 8.00 -0.34
CA VAL A 57 1.38 8.36 -0.70
C VAL A 57 1.19 9.88 -0.73
N ARG A 58 1.70 10.59 0.29
CA ARG A 58 1.57 12.05 0.39
C ARG A 58 2.31 12.77 -0.75
N GLN A 59 3.49 12.30 -1.13
CA GLN A 59 4.27 12.91 -2.21
C GLN A 59 3.53 12.81 -3.54
N VAL A 60 2.95 11.65 -3.87
CA VAL A 60 2.11 11.49 -5.07
C VAL A 60 0.92 12.45 -5.03
N ARG A 61 0.23 12.54 -3.90
CA ARG A 61 -0.92 13.45 -3.73
C ARG A 61 -0.56 14.93 -3.89
N ASN A 62 0.63 15.32 -3.50
CA ASN A 62 1.10 16.70 -3.61
C ASN A 62 1.55 17.06 -5.04
N GLN A 63 2.06 16.09 -5.80
CA GLN A 63 2.72 16.34 -7.08
C GLN A 63 1.82 16.09 -8.31
N VAL A 64 0.82 15.21 -8.20
CA VAL A 64 -0.11 14.95 -9.30
C VAL A 64 -1.29 15.92 -9.25
N GLU A 65 -1.37 16.82 -10.24
CA GLU A 65 -2.37 17.91 -10.30
C GLU A 65 -3.79 17.47 -10.72
N LEU A 66 -4.00 16.17 -10.99
CA LEU A 66 -5.29 15.63 -11.40
C LEU A 66 -6.13 15.26 -10.16
N PRO A 67 -7.25 15.97 -9.88
CA PRO A 67 -8.02 15.80 -8.63
C PRO A 67 -8.63 14.40 -8.48
N ASN A 68 -8.95 13.73 -9.59
CA ASN A 68 -9.55 12.41 -9.60
C ASN A 68 -8.53 11.28 -9.71
N PHE A 69 -7.22 11.59 -9.74
CA PHE A 69 -6.19 10.57 -9.85
C PHE A 69 -6.11 9.74 -8.57
N SER A 70 -6.26 8.43 -8.69
CA SER A 70 -6.28 7.54 -7.53
C SER A 70 -4.87 7.14 -7.08
N VAL A 71 -4.69 7.05 -5.77
CA VAL A 71 -3.45 6.55 -5.16
C VAL A 71 -3.83 5.42 -4.22
N SER A 72 -3.46 4.19 -4.52
CA SER A 72 -3.76 3.03 -3.68
C SER A 72 -2.49 2.32 -3.21
N ILE A 73 -2.65 1.45 -2.22
CA ILE A 73 -1.56 0.53 -1.82
C ILE A 73 -2.08 -0.91 -1.76
N LYS A 74 -1.19 -1.87 -2.02
CA LYS A 74 -1.42 -3.29 -1.78
C LYS A 74 -0.46 -3.83 -0.73
N ILE A 75 -1.00 -4.35 0.38
CA ILE A 75 -0.23 -4.87 1.51
C ILE A 75 -0.48 -6.36 1.74
N ARG A 76 0.41 -6.99 2.51
CA ARG A 76 0.14 -8.19 3.31
C ARG A 76 -0.19 -7.78 4.75
N ILE A 77 -0.65 -8.70 5.60
CA ILE A 77 -0.84 -8.41 7.03
C ILE A 77 0.45 -8.67 7.83
N HIS A 78 0.61 -7.97 8.94
CA HIS A 78 1.65 -8.23 9.94
C HIS A 78 1.11 -9.19 11.03
N LYS A 79 1.99 -10.00 11.64
CA LYS A 79 1.61 -10.93 12.73
C LYS A 79 0.96 -10.22 13.91
N ASP A 80 1.53 -9.09 14.30
CA ASP A 80 0.87 -8.09 15.14
C ASP A 80 -0.03 -7.20 14.25
N LEU A 81 -1.33 -7.44 14.34
CA LEU A 81 -2.34 -6.75 13.53
C LEU A 81 -2.42 -5.24 13.84
N ALA A 82 -2.07 -4.82 15.06
CA ALA A 82 -2.07 -3.40 15.43
C ALA A 82 -1.10 -2.60 14.54
N ARG A 83 0.02 -3.21 14.13
CA ARG A 83 0.97 -2.59 13.19
C ARG A 83 0.40 -2.45 11.78
N THR A 84 -0.44 -3.40 11.36
CA THR A 84 -1.13 -3.30 10.05
C THR A 84 -2.15 -2.16 10.08
N VAL A 85 -2.93 -2.06 11.15
CA VAL A 85 -3.90 -0.97 11.35
C VAL A 85 -3.20 0.38 11.42
N ASP A 86 -2.08 0.47 12.13
CA ASP A 86 -1.26 1.69 12.23
C ASP A 86 -0.75 2.17 10.85
N LEU A 87 -0.21 1.26 10.03
CA LEU A 87 0.16 1.55 8.64
C LEU A 87 -1.04 2.10 7.86
N CYS A 88 -2.17 1.39 7.90
CA CYS A 88 -3.36 1.75 7.14
C CYS A 88 -3.93 3.13 7.53
N ARG A 89 -4.00 3.44 8.83
CA ARG A 89 -4.46 4.76 9.30
C ARG A 89 -3.52 5.88 8.87
N LYS A 90 -2.20 5.63 8.87
CA LYS A 90 -1.22 6.62 8.41
C LYS A 90 -1.37 6.92 6.92
N VAL A 91 -1.57 5.90 6.07
CA VAL A 91 -1.76 6.13 4.63
C VAL A 91 -3.13 6.71 4.31
N GLU A 92 -4.16 6.38 5.09
CA GLU A 92 -5.47 7.04 5.03
C GLU A 92 -5.35 8.54 5.33
N ALA A 93 -4.66 8.90 6.42
CA ALA A 93 -4.39 10.30 6.74
C ALA A 93 -3.52 11.01 5.69
N ALA A 94 -2.73 10.28 4.89
CA ALA A 94 -1.99 10.81 3.74
C ALA A 94 -2.83 10.93 2.46
N GLY A 95 -4.08 10.47 2.49
CA GLY A 95 -5.03 10.59 1.39
C GLY A 95 -5.03 9.39 0.44
N VAL A 96 -4.73 8.16 0.89
CA VAL A 96 -4.92 6.97 0.03
C VAL A 96 -6.39 6.85 -0.42
N SER A 97 -6.62 6.45 -1.67
CA SER A 97 -7.97 6.21 -2.21
C SER A 97 -8.58 4.90 -1.72
N TRP A 98 -7.78 3.83 -1.58
CA TRP A 98 -8.17 2.56 -0.96
C TRP A 98 -6.94 1.73 -0.59
N VAL A 99 -7.16 0.67 0.20
CA VAL A 99 -6.14 -0.29 0.58
C VAL A 99 -6.55 -1.69 0.13
N THR A 100 -5.69 -2.37 -0.62
CA THR A 100 -5.85 -3.81 -0.92
C THR A 100 -5.09 -4.63 0.11
N VAL A 101 -5.76 -5.54 0.81
CA VAL A 101 -5.16 -6.35 1.88
C VAL A 101 -5.13 -7.81 1.48
N HIS A 102 -3.93 -8.34 1.27
CA HIS A 102 -3.73 -9.79 1.26
C HIS A 102 -3.74 -10.28 2.72
N GLY A 103 -4.77 -11.04 3.09
CA GLY A 103 -4.94 -11.61 4.44
C GLY A 103 -3.95 -12.71 4.84
N ARG A 104 -2.70 -12.63 4.36
CA ARG A 104 -1.60 -13.51 4.76
C ARG A 104 -0.39 -12.68 5.13
N THR A 105 0.36 -13.13 6.11
CA THR A 105 1.71 -12.63 6.41
C THR A 105 2.69 -12.99 5.29
N VAL A 106 3.93 -12.49 5.39
CA VAL A 106 4.97 -12.77 4.39
C VAL A 106 5.35 -14.26 4.39
N GLU A 107 5.35 -14.88 5.56
CA GLU A 107 5.70 -16.29 5.75
C GLU A 107 4.59 -17.24 5.28
N GLU A 108 3.35 -16.76 5.27
CA GLU A 108 2.17 -17.52 4.87
C GLU A 108 1.99 -17.49 3.34
N ARG A 109 2.57 -18.48 2.66
CA ARG A 109 2.41 -18.65 1.21
C ARG A 109 1.03 -19.21 0.85
N HIS A 110 0.86 -20.52 1.04
CA HIS A 110 -0.34 -21.29 0.66
C HIS A 110 -1.28 -21.57 1.85
N GLN A 111 -1.14 -20.79 2.93
CA GLN A 111 -1.99 -20.95 4.11
C GLN A 111 -3.41 -20.41 3.87
N PRO A 112 -4.40 -20.73 4.71
CA PRO A 112 -5.69 -20.06 4.66
C PRO A 112 -5.56 -18.53 4.77
N VAL A 113 -6.54 -17.82 4.24
CA VAL A 113 -6.59 -16.35 4.29
C VAL A 113 -7.28 -15.92 5.58
N HIS A 114 -6.66 -15.00 6.32
CA HIS A 114 -7.21 -14.42 7.54
C HIS A 114 -8.22 -13.31 7.22
N TYR A 115 -9.44 -13.68 6.82
CA TYR A 115 -10.50 -12.69 6.53
C TYR A 115 -10.91 -11.86 7.75
N ASP A 116 -10.83 -12.43 8.96
CA ASP A 116 -11.08 -11.69 10.21
C ASP A 116 -10.07 -10.54 10.42
N ALA A 117 -8.81 -10.74 10.03
CA ALA A 117 -7.82 -9.67 10.06
C ALA A 117 -8.18 -8.54 9.08
N ILE A 118 -8.67 -8.88 7.87
CA ILE A 118 -9.13 -7.89 6.89
C ILE A 118 -10.34 -7.12 7.43
N LYS A 119 -11.28 -7.82 8.09
CA LYS A 119 -12.45 -7.21 8.74
C LYS A 119 -12.03 -6.17 9.79
N ILE A 120 -11.13 -6.54 10.70
CA ILE A 120 -10.60 -5.61 11.73
C ILE A 120 -9.95 -4.39 11.08
N ILE A 121 -9.17 -4.57 10.00
CA ILE A 121 -8.58 -3.45 9.26
C ILE A 121 -9.68 -2.54 8.69
N LYS A 122 -10.72 -3.11 8.06
CA LYS A 122 -11.82 -2.31 7.50
C LYS A 122 -12.62 -1.55 8.55
N GLU A 123 -12.85 -2.14 9.72
CA GLU A 123 -13.53 -1.49 10.85
C GLU A 123 -12.75 -0.27 11.38
N ASN A 124 -11.45 -0.20 11.12
CA ASN A 124 -10.57 0.88 11.55
C ASN A 124 -10.27 1.93 10.46
N LEU A 125 -10.88 1.81 9.28
CA LEU A 125 -10.67 2.71 8.14
C LEU A 125 -12.00 3.17 7.53
N THR A 126 -12.03 4.43 7.14
CA THR A 126 -13.15 5.01 6.38
C THR A 126 -13.04 4.68 4.89
N VAL A 127 -11.83 4.69 4.33
CA VAL A 127 -11.57 4.37 2.93
C VAL A 127 -11.96 2.92 2.59
N PRO A 128 -12.27 2.60 1.32
CA PRO A 128 -12.52 1.23 0.89
C PRO A 128 -11.34 0.30 1.21
N VAL A 129 -11.65 -0.94 1.57
CA VAL A 129 -10.69 -2.02 1.74
C VAL A 129 -11.05 -3.14 0.79
N VAL A 130 -10.11 -3.53 -0.07
CA VAL A 130 -10.28 -4.64 -1.01
C VAL A 130 -9.65 -5.89 -0.40
N ALA A 131 -10.48 -6.90 -0.14
CA ALA A 131 -10.00 -8.19 0.38
C ALA A 131 -9.30 -8.99 -0.72
N ASN A 132 -8.14 -9.57 -0.41
CA ASN A 132 -7.36 -10.41 -1.31
C ASN A 132 -6.81 -11.66 -0.57
N GLY A 133 -6.70 -12.77 -1.29
CA GLY A 133 -6.37 -14.09 -0.77
C GLY A 133 -5.48 -14.87 -1.71
#